data_AF-A0A2E6EMX4-F1
#
_entry.id   AF-A0A2E6EMX4-F1
#
_cell.length_a   1.000
_cell.length_b   1.000
_cell.length_c   1.000
_cell.angle_alpha   90.00
_cell.angle_beta   90.00
_cell.angle_gamma   90.00
#
_symmetry.space_group_name_H-M   'P 1'
#
loop_
_entity.id
_entity.type
_entity.pdbx_description
1 polymer ?
#
loop_
_entity_poly.entity_id
_entity_poly.type
_entity_poly.pdbx_seq_one_letter_code
_entity_poly.pdbx_strand_id
1 'polypeptide(L)'
;MGVRIDMRGNLLLLSGAEAARADTGRLIEQLLTLLKGGHSLTRWEIAHAAEMISRGDTRDLREFMLDTILVTARKRPIVPRSPNQKRYIDAIRQHDIVFGVGPAGTGKTYLAVAMAVAALQAGEVRRIILTRPAVEAGEKLGFLPGDLAEKVNPYLRPLYDALHDMMDPGKCQRFLQQGTIEVAPMAFMRGRTLGKAFIILDEAQNTTSQQMKMFLTRLGVESKVVITGDITQIDLPEGRRSGLTEVRRVLQGINEIPFVEFSRNDVVRHPLVRRIIAAYESAESSRA
;
A
#
# COMPACT_ATOMS: atom_id res chain seq x y z
N MET A 1 -13.54 26.55 7.01
CA MET A 1 -13.10 27.22 8.26
C MET A 1 -13.85 28.52 8.56
N GLY A 2 -14.67 29.09 7.65
CA GLY A 2 -15.54 30.23 8.00
C GLY A 2 -14.79 31.54 8.32
N VAL A 3 -13.54 31.67 7.87
CA VAL A 3 -12.70 32.86 8.02
C VAL A 3 -12.63 33.59 6.69
N ARG A 4 -12.80 34.91 6.72
CA ARG A 4 -12.52 35.78 5.59
C ARG A 4 -11.04 36.16 5.63
N ILE A 5 -10.38 35.99 4.49
CA ILE A 5 -8.95 36.29 4.30
C ILE A 5 -8.84 37.43 3.29
N ASP A 6 -8.29 38.56 3.72
CA ASP A 6 -7.99 39.69 2.84
C ASP A 6 -6.47 39.88 2.77
N MET A 7 -5.94 40.18 1.58
CA MET A 7 -4.50 40.40 1.37
C MET A 7 -4.22 41.89 1.18
N ARG A 8 -3.25 42.43 1.91
CA ARG A 8 -2.74 43.80 1.76
C ARG A 8 -1.23 43.77 1.70
N GLY A 9 -0.68 43.80 0.49
CA GLY A 9 0.77 43.64 0.28
C GLY A 9 1.23 42.28 0.79
N ASN A 10 2.12 42.28 1.79
CA ASN A 10 2.63 41.08 2.47
C ASN A 10 1.85 40.70 3.74
N LEU A 11 0.73 41.37 4.03
CA LEU A 11 -0.10 41.11 5.19
C LEU A 11 -1.35 40.31 4.80
N LEU A 12 -1.62 39.25 5.56
CA LEU A 12 -2.87 38.49 5.51
C LEU A 12 -3.73 38.87 6.71
N LEU A 13 -4.90 39.46 6.44
CA LEU A 13 -5.87 39.86 7.45
C LEU A 13 -6.92 38.76 7.59
N LEU A 14 -7.01 38.16 8.76
CA LEU A 14 -7.97 37.10 9.08
C LEU A 14 -9.13 37.67 9.91
N SER A 15 -10.35 37.56 9.38
CA SER A 15 -11.58 38.02 10.03
C SER A 15 -12.55 36.86 10.27
N GLY A 16 -13.08 36.72 11.49
CA GLY A 16 -13.96 35.62 11.89
C GLY A 16 -13.84 35.27 13.37
N ALA A 17 -14.44 34.15 13.78
CA ALA A 17 -14.35 33.64 15.16
C ALA A 17 -12.90 33.38 15.57
N GLU A 18 -12.55 33.63 16.84
CA GLU A 18 -11.18 33.56 17.35
C GLU A 18 -10.52 32.19 17.13
N ALA A 19 -11.20 31.09 17.49
CA ALA A 19 -10.72 29.74 17.27
C ALA A 19 -10.45 29.46 15.78
N ALA A 20 -11.39 29.85 14.90
CA ALA A 20 -11.25 29.66 13.47
C ALA A 20 -10.09 30.48 12.87
N ARG A 21 -9.87 31.71 13.37
CA ARG A 21 -8.72 32.56 12.98
C ARG A 21 -7.40 31.94 13.43
N ALA A 22 -7.31 31.43 14.65
CA ALA A 22 -6.11 30.75 15.16
C ALA A 22 -5.77 29.52 14.33
N ASP A 23 -6.75 28.67 14.04
CA ASP A 23 -6.58 27.46 13.22
C ASP A 23 -6.16 27.81 11.78
N THR A 24 -6.77 28.84 11.18
CA THR A 24 -6.42 29.33 9.84
C THR A 24 -5.01 29.94 9.82
N GLY A 25 -4.62 30.66 10.87
CA GLY A 25 -3.26 31.18 11.03
C GLY A 25 -2.22 30.07 11.06
N ARG A 26 -2.43 29.05 11.91
CA ARG A 26 -1.55 27.86 11.98
C ARG A 26 -1.42 27.16 10.63
N LEU A 27 -2.54 26.98 9.92
CA LEU A 27 -2.53 26.40 8.57
C LEU A 27 -1.65 27.21 7.62
N ILE A 28 -1.85 28.53 7.56
CA ILE A 28 -1.09 29.41 6.66
C ILE A 28 0.41 29.37 6.98
N GLU A 29 0.79 29.40 8.26
CA GLU A 29 2.19 29.30 8.68
C GLU A 29 2.85 27.98 8.25
N GLN A 30 2.14 26.86 8.42
CA GLN A 30 2.62 25.55 7.99
C GLN A 30 2.76 25.46 6.45
N LEU A 31 1.76 25.94 5.70
CA LEU A 31 1.81 25.98 4.23
C LEU A 31 2.95 26.87 3.71
N LEU A 32 3.17 28.04 4.34
CA LEU A 32 4.28 28.92 3.98
C LEU A 32 5.63 28.27 4.27
N THR A 33 5.75 27.52 5.37
CA THR A 33 6.96 26.77 5.71
C THR A 33 7.28 25.71 4.65
N LEU A 34 6.27 25.00 4.18
CA LEU A 34 6.38 24.03 3.08
C LEU A 34 6.83 24.68 1.77
N LEU A 35 6.20 25.78 1.38
CA LEU A 35 6.56 26.52 0.17
C LEU A 35 8.00 27.05 0.23
N LYS A 36 8.42 27.58 1.38
CA LYS A 36 9.81 28.02 1.60
C LYS A 36 10.81 26.88 1.54
N GLY A 37 10.39 25.66 1.93
CA GLY A 37 11.18 24.44 1.79
C GLY A 37 11.27 23.90 0.36
N GLY A 38 10.67 24.58 -0.63
CA GLY A 38 10.69 24.17 -2.03
C GLY A 38 9.60 23.17 -2.42
N HIS A 39 8.66 22.86 -1.51
CA HIS A 39 7.54 21.96 -1.82
C HIS A 39 6.49 22.69 -2.66
N SER A 40 6.03 22.06 -3.74
CA SER A 40 4.85 22.50 -4.47
C SER A 40 3.58 22.01 -3.77
N LEU A 41 2.63 22.90 -3.53
CA LEU A 41 1.35 22.56 -2.91
C LEU A 41 0.23 22.42 -3.94
N THR A 42 -0.51 21.32 -3.87
CA THR A 42 -1.75 21.09 -4.61
C THR A 42 -2.95 21.63 -3.84
N ARG A 43 -4.04 21.95 -4.56
CA ARG A 43 -5.30 22.38 -3.91
C ARG A 43 -5.84 21.33 -2.95
N TRP A 44 -5.58 20.06 -3.23
CA TRP A 44 -6.02 18.96 -2.40
C TRP A 44 -5.29 18.95 -1.04
N GLU A 45 -3.96 19.11 -1.04
CA GLU A 45 -3.15 19.18 0.20
C GLU A 45 -3.60 20.36 1.08
N ILE A 46 -3.86 21.52 0.49
CA ILE A 46 -4.35 22.71 1.20
C ILE A 46 -5.73 22.43 1.83
N ALA A 47 -6.66 21.84 1.07
CA ALA A 47 -8.00 21.55 1.55
C ALA A 47 -7.99 20.50 2.68
N HIS A 48 -7.14 19.49 2.58
CA HIS A 48 -7.03 18.44 3.59
C HIS A 48 -6.33 18.92 4.85
N ALA A 49 -5.26 19.72 4.72
CA ALA A 49 -4.62 20.39 5.84
C ALA A 49 -5.62 21.23 6.65
N ALA A 50 -6.48 21.98 5.94
CA ALA A 50 -7.55 22.74 6.57
C ALA A 50 -8.56 21.85 7.31
N GLU A 51 -8.91 20.70 6.74
CA GLU A 51 -9.80 19.71 7.38
C GLU A 51 -9.20 19.09 8.63
N MET A 52 -7.91 18.71 8.60
CA MET A 52 -7.19 18.13 9.75
C MET A 52 -7.12 19.12 10.92
N ILE A 53 -6.69 20.35 10.66
CA ILE A 53 -6.59 21.39 11.69
C ILE A 53 -7.99 21.71 12.23
N SER A 54 -9.03 21.75 11.38
CA SER A 54 -10.42 21.95 11.83
C SER A 54 -10.93 20.83 12.75
N ARG A 55 -10.33 19.64 12.71
CA ARG A 55 -10.66 18.50 13.58
C ARG A 55 -9.81 18.44 14.85
N GLY A 56 -8.93 19.42 15.08
CA GLY A 56 -8.03 19.46 16.23
C GLY A 56 -6.79 18.57 16.09
N ASP A 57 -6.46 18.11 14.89
CA ASP A 57 -5.21 17.39 14.64
C ASP A 57 -4.04 18.40 14.68
N THR A 58 -3.06 18.14 15.54
CA THR A 58 -1.91 19.04 15.81
C THR A 58 -0.62 18.60 15.11
N ARG A 59 -0.66 17.52 14.32
CA ARG A 59 0.52 17.05 13.56
C ARG A 59 1.02 18.12 12.58
N ASP A 60 2.34 18.17 12.35
CA ASP A 60 2.94 19.08 11.37
C ASP A 60 2.51 18.65 9.95
N LEU A 61 1.94 19.58 9.18
CA LEU A 61 1.55 19.33 7.80
C LEU A 61 2.71 18.82 6.92
N ARG A 62 3.96 19.20 7.23
CA ARG A 62 5.15 18.63 6.59
C ARG A 62 5.24 17.13 6.77
N GLU A 63 5.03 16.66 7.99
CA GLU A 63 5.06 15.23 8.28
C GLU A 63 3.98 14.49 7.49
N PHE A 64 2.77 15.07 7.43
CA PHE A 64 1.68 14.50 6.66
C PHE A 64 1.93 14.51 5.14
N MET A 65 2.53 15.57 4.59
CA MET A 65 2.90 15.65 3.18
C MET A 65 3.99 14.64 2.83
N LEU A 66 5.00 14.48 3.69
CA LEU A 66 6.02 13.43 3.56
C LEU A 66 5.40 12.02 3.62
N ASP A 67 4.34 11.85 4.39
CA ASP A 67 3.63 10.59 4.55
C ASP A 67 2.62 10.31 3.41
N THR A 68 2.30 11.29 2.56
CA THR A 68 1.40 11.11 1.42
C THR A 68 2.09 10.32 0.31
N ILE A 69 1.56 9.14 -0.01
CA ILE A 69 2.11 8.25 -1.03
C ILE A 69 1.62 8.66 -2.43
N LEU A 70 0.29 8.80 -2.55
CA LEU A 70 -0.39 9.00 -3.82
C LEU A 70 -1.71 9.72 -3.56
N VAL A 71 -2.09 10.62 -4.47
CA VAL A 71 -3.46 11.11 -4.56
C VAL A 71 -4.16 10.35 -5.68
N THR A 72 -5.20 9.60 -5.34
CA THR A 72 -5.91 8.77 -6.31
C THR A 72 -6.66 9.60 -7.36
N ALA A 73 -7.10 8.95 -8.44
CA ALA A 73 -7.95 9.59 -9.45
C ALA A 73 -9.22 10.25 -8.88
N ARG A 74 -9.70 9.76 -7.73
CA ARG A 74 -10.86 10.32 -7.01
C ARG A 74 -10.50 11.44 -6.03
N LYS A 75 -9.29 12.01 -6.14
CA LYS A 75 -8.75 13.06 -5.27
C LYS A 75 -8.75 12.66 -3.79
N ARG A 76 -8.51 11.39 -3.50
CA ARG A 76 -8.34 10.89 -2.12
C ARG A 76 -6.87 10.57 -1.90
N PRO A 77 -6.27 11.02 -0.79
CA PRO A 77 -4.89 10.64 -0.50
C PRO A 77 -4.82 9.22 0.02
N ILE A 78 -3.68 8.61 -0.24
CA ILE A 78 -3.24 7.40 0.41
C ILE A 78 -2.11 7.80 1.36
N VAL A 79 -2.40 7.69 2.66
CA VAL A 79 -1.51 8.01 3.77
C VAL A 79 -1.50 6.86 4.77
N PRO A 80 -0.38 6.64 5.49
CA PRO A 80 -0.37 5.71 6.61
C PRO A 80 -1.37 6.13 7.68
N ARG A 81 -2.02 5.13 8.26
CA ARG A 81 -3.02 5.26 9.33
C ARG A 81 -2.59 4.59 10.63
N SER A 82 -1.40 3.97 10.65
CA SER A 82 -0.76 3.45 11.85
C SER A 82 0.76 3.66 11.80
N PRO A 83 1.45 3.65 12.95
CA PRO A 83 2.91 3.71 13.00
C PRO A 83 3.61 2.61 12.19
N ASN A 84 3.07 1.37 12.19
CA ASN A 84 3.64 0.28 11.39
C ASN A 84 3.42 0.49 9.88
N GLN A 85 2.29 1.06 9.47
CA GLN A 85 2.09 1.46 8.07
C GLN A 85 3.13 2.50 7.63
N LYS A 86 3.44 3.48 8.50
CA LYS A 86 4.49 4.48 8.22
C LYS A 86 5.86 3.81 8.07
N ARG A 87 6.26 2.99 9.05
CA ARG A 87 7.50 2.19 8.99
C ARG A 87 7.59 1.34 7.73
N TYR A 88 6.49 0.74 7.30
CA TYR A 88 6.43 -0.05 6.08
C TYR A 88 6.67 0.80 4.83
N ILE A 89 6.03 1.95 4.72
CA ILE A 89 6.22 2.88 3.61
C ILE A 89 7.66 3.38 3.55
N ASP A 90 8.22 3.76 4.70
CA ASP A 90 9.60 4.24 4.79
C ASP A 90 10.61 3.15 4.42
N ALA A 91 10.37 1.91 4.88
CA ALA A 91 11.17 0.76 4.47
C ALA A 91 11.10 0.56 2.95
N ILE A 92 9.91 0.65 2.34
CA ILE A 92 9.75 0.54 0.88
C ILE A 92 10.53 1.65 0.16
N ARG A 93 10.57 2.88 0.69
CA ARG A 93 11.37 3.96 0.07
C ARG A 93 12.86 3.66 0.11
N GLN A 94 13.36 3.15 1.23
CA GLN A 94 14.79 3.03 1.52
C GLN A 94 15.45 1.74 1.02
N HIS A 95 14.68 0.66 0.83
CA HIS A 95 15.22 -0.67 0.55
C HIS A 95 14.70 -1.28 -0.75
N ASP A 96 15.54 -2.06 -1.42
CA ASP A 96 15.16 -2.71 -2.69
C ASP A 96 14.25 -3.92 -2.48
N ILE A 97 14.31 -4.58 -1.32
CA ILE A 97 13.44 -5.71 -0.97
C ILE A 97 12.82 -5.45 0.39
N VAL A 98 11.50 -5.50 0.50
CA VAL A 98 10.78 -5.31 1.77
C VAL A 98 9.73 -6.40 1.96
N PHE A 99 9.68 -6.95 3.16
CA PHE A 99 8.62 -7.88 3.58
C PHE A 99 7.61 -7.16 4.47
N GLY A 100 6.34 -7.17 4.07
CA GLY A 100 5.20 -6.75 4.89
C GLY A 100 4.40 -7.97 5.34
N VAL A 101 4.52 -8.36 6.60
CA VAL A 101 3.92 -9.60 7.12
C VAL A 101 2.89 -9.27 8.18
N GLY A 102 1.69 -9.85 8.09
CA GLY A 102 0.70 -9.76 9.17
C GLY A 102 -0.75 -9.83 8.68
N PRO A 103 -1.73 -9.58 9.57
CA PRO A 103 -3.13 -9.90 9.32
C PRO A 103 -3.77 -9.25 8.10
N ALA A 104 -4.83 -9.86 7.57
CA ALA A 104 -5.66 -9.24 6.53
C ALA A 104 -6.34 -7.94 7.00
N GLY A 105 -6.36 -6.92 6.14
CA GLY A 105 -6.97 -5.61 6.44
C GLY A 105 -6.04 -4.61 7.15
N THR A 106 -4.76 -4.95 7.29
CA THR A 106 -3.70 -4.02 7.78
C THR A 106 -3.19 -3.07 6.70
N GLY A 107 -3.62 -3.25 5.44
CA GLY A 107 -3.28 -2.36 4.32
C GLY A 107 -1.96 -2.69 3.61
N LYS A 108 -1.23 -3.75 4.02
CA LYS A 108 0.09 -4.12 3.47
C LYS A 108 0.15 -4.16 1.93
N THR A 109 -0.79 -4.85 1.28
CA THR A 109 -0.83 -4.98 -0.19
C THR A 109 -1.29 -3.68 -0.85
N TYR A 110 -2.33 -3.04 -0.31
CA TYR A 110 -2.85 -1.78 -0.85
C TYR A 110 -1.80 -0.66 -0.81
N LEU A 111 -1.08 -0.52 0.29
CA LEU A 111 0.01 0.47 0.42
C LEU A 111 1.18 0.15 -0.52
N ALA A 112 1.52 -1.14 -0.71
CA ALA A 112 2.55 -1.53 -1.67
C ALA A 112 2.17 -1.14 -3.10
N VAL A 113 0.92 -1.41 -3.52
CA VAL A 113 0.43 -1.02 -4.86
C VAL A 113 0.42 0.51 -5.01
N ALA A 114 0.05 1.26 -3.97
CA ALA A 114 0.11 2.72 -3.99
C ALA A 114 1.55 3.22 -4.20
N MET A 115 2.53 2.63 -3.51
CA MET A 115 3.95 2.94 -3.69
C MET A 115 4.43 2.60 -5.10
N ALA A 116 4.01 1.47 -5.66
CA ALA A 116 4.35 1.08 -7.03
C ALA A 116 3.80 2.06 -8.07
N VAL A 117 2.55 2.47 -7.92
CA VAL A 117 1.91 3.46 -8.81
C VAL A 117 2.60 4.82 -8.69
N ALA A 118 2.96 5.25 -7.47
CA ALA A 118 3.70 6.49 -7.25
C ALA A 118 5.08 6.45 -7.95
N ALA A 119 5.85 5.39 -7.76
CA ALA A 119 7.17 5.20 -8.40
C ALA A 119 7.07 5.19 -9.94
N LEU A 120 6.03 4.56 -10.50
CA LEU A 120 5.78 4.56 -11.95
C LEU A 120 5.45 5.97 -12.47
N GLN A 121 4.66 6.75 -11.73
CA GLN A 121 4.29 8.11 -12.11
C GLN A 121 5.45 9.10 -11.99
N ALA A 122 6.34 8.88 -11.02
CA ALA A 122 7.58 9.64 -10.84
C ALA A 122 8.66 9.27 -11.87
N GLY A 123 8.48 8.17 -12.63
CA GLY A 123 9.45 7.68 -13.61
C GLY A 123 10.65 6.94 -12.99
N GLU A 124 10.58 6.63 -11.69
CA GLU A 124 11.61 5.87 -10.97
C GLU A 124 11.69 4.42 -11.47
N VAL A 125 10.55 3.87 -11.87
CA VAL A 125 10.45 2.55 -12.52
C VAL A 125 9.74 2.66 -13.86
N ARG A 126 10.02 1.73 -14.77
CA ARG A 126 9.40 1.68 -16.10
C ARG A 126 8.15 0.81 -16.15
N ARG A 127 7.98 -0.10 -15.20
CA ARG A 127 6.86 -1.03 -15.14
C ARG A 127 6.53 -1.47 -13.72
N ILE A 128 5.29 -1.91 -13.53
CA ILE A 128 4.80 -2.56 -12.31
C ILE A 128 4.48 -4.02 -12.63
N ILE A 129 4.88 -4.94 -11.78
CA ILE A 129 4.53 -6.37 -11.88
C ILE A 129 3.86 -6.78 -10.59
N LEU A 130 2.56 -7.07 -10.64
CA LEU A 130 1.80 -7.60 -9.52
C LEU A 130 1.62 -9.10 -9.71
N THR A 131 2.02 -9.87 -8.72
CA THR A 131 1.98 -11.32 -8.81
C THR A 131 1.51 -11.97 -7.53
N ARG A 132 0.88 -13.13 -7.68
CA ARG A 132 0.35 -13.95 -6.59
C ARG A 132 0.63 -15.43 -6.92
N PRO A 133 1.02 -16.26 -5.94
CA PRO A 133 1.12 -17.69 -6.16
C PRO A 133 -0.27 -18.26 -6.47
N ALA A 134 -0.34 -19.21 -7.40
CA ALA A 134 -1.56 -19.97 -7.62
C ALA A 134 -1.67 -21.00 -6.49
N VAL A 135 -2.79 -20.96 -5.77
CA VAL A 135 -3.07 -21.86 -4.65
C VAL A 135 -4.49 -22.35 -4.83
N GLU A 136 -4.67 -23.66 -4.76
CA GLU A 136 -5.99 -24.30 -4.83
C GLU A 136 -6.66 -24.17 -3.45
N ALA A 137 -7.01 -22.94 -3.05
CA ALA A 137 -7.77 -22.73 -1.83
C ALA A 137 -9.25 -23.08 -2.09
N GLY A 138 -9.67 -24.25 -1.63
CA GLY A 138 -11.08 -24.68 -1.61
C GLY A 138 -11.57 -25.40 -2.87
N GLU A 139 -11.38 -24.82 -4.06
CA GLU A 139 -11.76 -25.43 -5.35
C GLU A 139 -10.51 -25.77 -6.16
N LYS A 140 -10.40 -27.00 -6.70
CA LYS A 140 -9.27 -27.33 -7.58
C LYS A 140 -9.34 -26.43 -8.81
N LEU A 141 -8.21 -25.84 -9.22
CA LEU A 141 -8.13 -24.95 -10.38
C LEU A 141 -8.69 -25.59 -11.66
N GLY A 142 -8.74 -26.93 -11.69
CA GLY A 142 -9.34 -27.75 -12.74
C GLY A 142 -10.88 -27.64 -12.91
N PHE A 143 -11.64 -27.16 -11.91
CA PHE A 143 -13.11 -27.14 -11.94
C PHE A 143 -13.74 -25.83 -12.42
N LEU A 144 -12.98 -24.74 -12.48
CA LEU A 144 -13.48 -23.49 -13.06
C LEU A 144 -13.62 -23.67 -14.59
N PRO A 145 -14.74 -23.30 -15.23
CA PRO A 145 -14.83 -23.33 -16.69
C PRO A 145 -13.93 -22.25 -17.31
N GLY A 146 -13.39 -22.50 -18.50
CA GLY A 146 -12.57 -21.53 -19.24
C GLY A 146 -11.10 -21.90 -19.41
N ASP A 147 -10.35 -21.01 -20.08
CA ASP A 147 -8.91 -21.16 -20.28
C ASP A 147 -8.11 -20.95 -18.97
N LEU A 148 -6.81 -21.25 -18.98
CA LEU A 148 -5.97 -21.12 -17.78
C LEU A 148 -5.93 -19.67 -17.24
N ALA A 149 -6.11 -18.66 -18.08
CA ALA A 149 -6.12 -17.26 -17.67
C ALA A 149 -7.44 -16.92 -16.96
N GLU A 150 -8.58 -17.36 -17.50
CA GLU A 150 -9.92 -17.18 -16.92
C GLU A 150 -10.02 -17.85 -15.54
N LYS A 151 -9.35 -18.99 -15.35
CA LYS A 151 -9.30 -19.73 -14.07
C LYS A 151 -8.51 -19.02 -12.98
N VAL A 152 -7.46 -18.29 -13.34
CA VAL A 152 -6.58 -17.63 -12.36
C VAL A 152 -7.01 -16.19 -12.06
N ASN A 153 -7.80 -15.58 -12.96
CA ASN A 153 -8.29 -14.21 -12.85
C ASN A 153 -9.01 -13.90 -11.52
N PRO A 154 -9.85 -14.77 -10.93
CA PRO A 154 -10.47 -14.50 -9.62
C PRO A 154 -9.48 -14.20 -8.49
N TYR A 155 -8.34 -14.90 -8.45
CA TYR A 155 -7.31 -14.71 -7.43
C TYR A 155 -6.52 -13.40 -7.59
N LEU A 156 -6.45 -12.89 -8.82
CA LEU A 156 -5.77 -11.65 -9.16
C LEU A 156 -6.68 -10.42 -9.05
N ARG A 157 -8.00 -10.62 -8.98
CA ARG A 157 -9.00 -9.53 -8.93
C ARG A 157 -8.72 -8.48 -7.85
N PRO A 158 -8.33 -8.82 -6.60
CA PRO A 158 -8.01 -7.80 -5.60
C PRO A 158 -6.88 -6.84 -6.02
N LEU A 159 -5.92 -7.30 -6.83
CA LEU A 159 -4.83 -6.47 -7.36
C LEU A 159 -5.33 -5.53 -8.45
N TYR A 160 -6.24 -5.98 -9.32
CA TYR A 160 -6.92 -5.12 -10.29
C TYR A 160 -7.76 -4.05 -9.59
N ASP A 161 -8.53 -4.43 -8.58
CA ASP A 161 -9.38 -3.51 -7.82
C ASP A 161 -8.54 -2.40 -7.15
N ALA A 162 -7.38 -2.74 -6.58
CA ALA A 162 -6.46 -1.77 -6.01
C ALA A 162 -5.93 -0.78 -7.05
N LEU A 163 -5.54 -1.26 -8.24
CA LEU A 163 -5.09 -0.40 -9.33
C LEU A 163 -6.19 0.56 -9.81
N HIS A 164 -7.42 0.06 -9.96
CA HIS A 164 -8.57 0.86 -10.38
C HIS A 164 -8.99 1.92 -9.36
N ASP A 165 -8.75 1.70 -8.07
CA ASP A 165 -8.98 2.73 -7.05
C ASP A 165 -7.92 3.85 -7.11
N MET A 166 -6.68 3.51 -7.51
CA MET A 166 -5.54 4.44 -7.50
C MET A 166 -5.41 5.26 -8.79
N MET A 167 -5.81 4.69 -9.93
CA MET A 167 -5.55 5.27 -11.25
C MET A 167 -6.84 5.62 -11.99
N ASP A 168 -6.74 6.57 -12.91
CA ASP A 168 -7.82 6.81 -13.86
C ASP A 168 -8.12 5.52 -14.67
N PRO A 169 -9.39 5.11 -14.85
CA PRO A 169 -9.73 3.86 -15.51
C PRO A 169 -9.13 3.73 -16.92
N GLY A 170 -9.17 4.80 -17.73
CA GLY A 170 -8.62 4.79 -19.08
C GLY A 170 -7.11 4.66 -19.08
N LYS A 171 -6.43 5.37 -18.18
CA LYS A 171 -4.97 5.27 -18.01
C LYS A 171 -4.54 3.88 -17.53
N CYS A 172 -5.27 3.32 -16.55
CA CYS A 172 -5.02 1.98 -16.01
C CYS A 172 -5.14 0.92 -17.11
N GLN A 173 -6.24 0.93 -17.86
CA GLN A 173 -6.48 0.00 -18.97
C GLN A 173 -5.37 0.08 -20.03
N ARG A 174 -4.96 1.30 -20.41
CA ARG A 174 -3.88 1.50 -21.36
C ARG A 174 -2.55 0.90 -20.87
N PHE A 175 -2.20 1.11 -19.60
CA PHE A 175 -0.97 0.55 -19.04
C PHE A 175 -0.98 -0.97 -18.92
N LEU A 176 -2.14 -1.57 -18.62
CA LEU A 176 -2.32 -3.01 -18.65
C LEU A 176 -2.14 -3.57 -20.06
N GLN A 177 -2.79 -2.97 -21.07
CA GLN A 177 -2.68 -3.39 -22.47
C GLN A 177 -1.25 -3.26 -23.02
N GLN A 178 -0.53 -2.21 -22.63
CA GLN A 178 0.86 -1.97 -23.04
C GLN A 178 1.88 -2.82 -22.27
N GLY A 179 1.46 -3.59 -21.26
CA GLY A 179 2.38 -4.34 -20.38
C GLY A 179 3.26 -3.45 -19.50
N THR A 180 2.91 -2.16 -19.35
CA THR A 180 3.54 -1.27 -18.36
C THR A 180 3.14 -1.68 -16.95
N ILE A 181 1.91 -2.14 -16.77
CA ILE A 181 1.46 -2.82 -15.56
C ILE A 181 1.11 -4.25 -15.96
N GLU A 182 1.73 -5.23 -15.31
CA GLU A 182 1.46 -6.65 -15.51
C GLU A 182 0.84 -7.21 -14.24
N VAL A 183 -0.30 -7.88 -14.35
CA VAL A 183 -0.91 -8.64 -13.25
C VAL A 183 -0.94 -10.09 -13.69
N ALA A 184 -0.09 -10.93 -13.09
CA ALA A 184 0.12 -12.28 -13.58
C ALA A 184 0.45 -13.28 -12.46
N PRO A 185 0.18 -14.58 -12.64
CA PRO A 185 0.55 -15.60 -11.66
C PRO A 185 2.08 -15.71 -11.49
N MET A 186 2.54 -16.07 -10.29
CA MET A 186 3.99 -16.11 -9.98
C MET A 186 4.78 -17.08 -10.88
N ALA A 187 4.13 -18.11 -11.43
CA ALA A 187 4.76 -19.03 -12.38
C ALA A 187 5.36 -18.31 -13.61
N PHE A 188 4.79 -17.17 -14.02
CA PHE A 188 5.24 -16.36 -15.14
C PHE A 188 6.53 -15.59 -14.84
N MET A 189 6.99 -15.58 -13.60
CA MET A 189 8.26 -14.95 -13.21
C MET A 189 9.47 -15.83 -13.52
N ARG A 190 9.26 -17.13 -13.79
CA ARG A 190 10.32 -18.09 -14.04
C ARG A 190 11.13 -17.71 -15.29
N GLY A 191 12.45 -17.72 -15.17
CA GLY A 191 13.37 -17.43 -16.29
C GLY A 191 13.44 -15.96 -16.70
N ARG A 192 12.77 -15.05 -15.99
CA ARG A 192 12.84 -13.61 -16.25
C ARG A 192 13.91 -12.94 -15.39
N THR A 193 14.41 -11.82 -15.87
CA THR A 193 15.16 -10.86 -15.04
C THR A 193 14.34 -9.58 -14.98
N LEU A 194 13.95 -9.18 -13.78
CA LEU A 194 12.98 -8.11 -13.57
C LEU A 194 13.72 -6.82 -13.23
N GLY A 195 14.30 -6.16 -14.24
CA GLY A 195 14.95 -4.84 -14.11
C GLY A 195 13.99 -3.68 -14.34
N LYS A 196 14.34 -2.50 -13.79
CA LYS A 196 13.60 -1.23 -13.89
C LYS A 196 12.12 -1.35 -13.55
N ALA A 197 11.80 -2.15 -12.54
CA ALA A 197 10.44 -2.55 -12.22
C ALA A 197 10.14 -2.48 -10.73
N PHE A 198 8.89 -2.14 -10.42
CA PHE A 198 8.34 -2.33 -9.07
C PHE A 198 7.54 -3.63 -9.07
N ILE A 199 8.00 -4.64 -8.33
CA ILE A 199 7.40 -5.97 -8.28
C ILE A 199 6.74 -6.19 -6.92
N ILE A 200 5.51 -6.69 -6.91
CA ILE A 200 4.79 -7.05 -5.69
C ILE A 200 4.41 -8.52 -5.76
N LEU A 201 4.86 -9.30 -4.78
CA LEU A 201 4.40 -10.68 -4.55
C LEU A 201 3.41 -10.66 -3.39
N ASP A 202 2.12 -10.81 -3.72
CA ASP A 202 1.04 -10.87 -2.74
C ASP A 202 0.72 -12.31 -2.33
N GLU A 203 0.15 -12.46 -1.13
CA GLU A 203 -0.08 -13.76 -0.46
C GLU A 203 1.13 -14.70 -0.45
N ALA A 204 2.30 -14.14 -0.13
CA ALA A 204 3.55 -14.87 -0.17
C ALA A 204 3.62 -16.06 0.81
N GLN A 205 2.73 -16.12 1.81
CA GLN A 205 2.63 -17.27 2.71
C GLN A 205 2.28 -18.57 1.95
N ASN A 206 1.68 -18.44 0.76
CA ASN A 206 1.30 -19.55 -0.09
C ASN A 206 2.37 -19.91 -1.14
N THR A 207 3.61 -19.46 -0.94
CA THR A 207 4.76 -19.92 -1.71
C THR A 207 5.48 -21.06 -0.99
N THR A 208 6.10 -21.97 -1.74
CA THR A 208 7.11 -22.89 -1.18
C THR A 208 8.47 -22.20 -1.06
N SER A 209 9.39 -22.77 -0.29
CA SER A 209 10.76 -22.26 -0.15
C SER A 209 11.49 -22.17 -1.49
N GLN A 210 11.29 -23.17 -2.37
CA GLN A 210 11.85 -23.16 -3.72
C GLN A 210 11.27 -22.02 -4.57
N GLN A 211 9.97 -21.76 -4.46
CA GLN A 211 9.29 -20.67 -5.16
C GLN A 211 9.76 -19.30 -4.67
N MET A 212 9.86 -19.11 -3.35
CA MET A 212 10.39 -17.88 -2.75
C MET A 212 11.83 -17.61 -3.21
N LYS A 213 12.71 -18.62 -3.14
CA LYS A 213 14.09 -18.52 -3.66
C LYS A 213 14.11 -18.21 -5.15
N MET A 214 13.27 -18.89 -5.93
CA MET A 214 13.15 -18.66 -7.37
C MET A 214 12.77 -17.20 -7.66
N PHE A 215 11.80 -16.66 -6.93
CA PHE A 215 11.30 -15.29 -7.10
C PHE A 215 12.33 -14.23 -6.68
N LEU A 216 12.91 -14.35 -5.49
CA LEU A 216 13.90 -13.38 -4.99
C LEU A 216 15.13 -13.28 -5.90
N THR A 217 15.52 -14.39 -6.53
CA THR A 217 16.64 -14.42 -7.50
C THR A 217 16.28 -13.87 -8.88
N ARG A 218 15.07 -13.32 -9.09
CA ARG A 218 14.67 -12.62 -10.33
C ARG A 218 14.88 -11.10 -10.27
N LEU A 219 15.23 -10.54 -9.12
CA LEU A 219 15.45 -9.10 -8.97
C LEU A 219 16.56 -8.64 -9.94
N GLY A 220 16.22 -7.67 -10.79
CA GLY A 220 17.16 -7.00 -11.68
C GLY A 220 17.60 -5.65 -11.12
N VAL A 221 18.50 -4.98 -11.84
CA VAL A 221 19.01 -3.65 -11.50
C VAL A 221 17.89 -2.60 -11.55
N GLU A 222 17.97 -1.60 -10.67
CA GLU A 222 17.01 -0.48 -10.55
C GLU A 222 15.57 -0.96 -10.36
N SER A 223 15.40 -2.06 -9.62
CA SER A 223 14.09 -2.62 -9.30
C SER A 223 13.86 -2.66 -7.80
N LYS A 224 12.58 -2.65 -7.45
CA LYS A 224 12.12 -2.78 -6.07
C LYS A 224 11.14 -3.92 -5.96
N VAL A 225 11.27 -4.73 -4.92
CA VAL A 225 10.41 -5.88 -4.65
C VAL A 225 9.76 -5.69 -3.28
N VAL A 226 8.44 -5.82 -3.25
CA VAL A 226 7.68 -5.85 -2.01
C VAL A 226 6.95 -7.19 -1.91
N ILE A 227 7.15 -7.89 -0.80
CA ILE A 227 6.54 -9.19 -0.54
C ILE A 227 5.54 -9.02 0.59
N THR A 228 4.27 -9.33 0.32
CA THR A 228 3.19 -9.24 1.31
C THR A 228 2.62 -10.61 1.63
N GLY A 229 2.31 -10.85 2.90
CA GLY A 229 1.66 -12.10 3.29
C GLY A 229 1.16 -12.13 4.73
N ASP A 230 0.46 -13.21 5.07
CA ASP A 230 -0.06 -13.46 6.41
C ASP A 230 0.27 -14.90 6.84
N ILE A 231 1.23 -15.05 7.76
CA ILE A 231 1.69 -16.37 8.21
C ILE A 231 0.61 -17.19 8.94
N THR A 232 -0.53 -16.57 9.33
CA THR A 232 -1.65 -17.29 9.94
C THR A 232 -2.65 -17.83 8.91
N GLN A 233 -2.49 -17.51 7.62
CA GLN A 233 -3.41 -17.90 6.53
C GLN A 233 -2.67 -18.70 5.45
N ILE A 234 -2.03 -19.80 5.85
CA ILE A 234 -1.28 -20.67 4.93
C ILE A 234 -2.26 -21.69 4.32
N ASP A 235 -2.48 -21.57 3.01
CA ASP A 235 -3.36 -22.45 2.21
C ASP A 235 -2.56 -23.54 1.46
N LEU A 236 -1.30 -23.76 1.82
CA LEU A 236 -0.47 -24.78 1.19
C LEU A 236 -0.97 -26.19 1.57
N PRO A 237 -0.87 -27.17 0.64
CA PRO A 237 -1.16 -28.56 0.96
C PRO A 237 -0.35 -29.07 2.15
N GLU A 238 -0.93 -29.98 2.93
CA GLU A 238 -0.31 -30.57 4.11
C GLU A 238 1.11 -31.10 3.81
N GLY A 239 2.03 -30.87 4.76
CA GLY A 239 3.43 -31.28 4.66
C GLY A 239 4.34 -30.31 3.90
N ARG A 240 3.81 -29.27 3.23
CA ARG A 240 4.64 -28.23 2.60
C ARG A 240 4.90 -27.07 3.56
N ARG A 241 6.18 -26.71 3.71
CA ARG A 241 6.57 -25.52 4.46
C ARG A 241 6.36 -24.26 3.62
N SER A 242 5.81 -23.22 4.25
CA SER A 242 5.70 -21.90 3.66
C SER A 242 7.09 -21.27 3.48
N GLY A 243 7.36 -20.79 2.26
CA GLY A 243 8.55 -20.04 1.91
C GLY A 243 8.64 -18.73 2.67
N LEU A 244 7.51 -18.08 2.97
CA LEU A 244 7.48 -16.85 3.78
C LEU A 244 7.93 -17.10 5.23
N THR A 245 7.52 -18.22 5.81
CA THR A 245 7.93 -18.59 7.18
C THR A 245 9.41 -18.97 7.24
N GLU A 246 9.91 -19.67 6.21
CA GLU A 246 11.32 -20.07 6.14
C GLU A 246 12.26 -18.90 5.84
N VAL A 247 11.89 -18.05 4.88
CA VAL A 247 12.77 -16.97 4.38
C VAL A 247 13.14 -15.97 5.46
N ARG A 248 12.27 -15.75 6.45
CA ARG A 248 12.57 -14.91 7.61
C ARG A 248 13.81 -15.38 8.39
N ARG A 249 14.01 -16.70 8.50
CA ARG A 249 15.21 -17.26 9.15
C ARG A 249 16.41 -17.22 8.21
N VAL A 250 16.20 -17.55 6.94
CA VAL A 250 17.27 -17.61 5.92
C VAL A 250 17.91 -16.24 5.67
N LEU A 251 17.12 -15.17 5.68
CA LEU A 251 17.59 -13.80 5.37
C LEU A 251 17.85 -12.95 6.62
N GLN A 252 17.78 -13.53 7.83
CA GLN A 252 17.90 -12.78 9.09
C GLN A 252 19.22 -11.99 9.21
N GLY A 253 20.28 -12.41 8.52
CA GLY A 253 21.59 -11.74 8.53
C GLY A 253 21.77 -10.61 7.50
N ILE A 254 20.75 -10.31 6.68
CA ILE A 254 20.84 -9.29 5.61
C ILE A 254 20.07 -8.05 6.06
N ASN A 255 20.77 -7.04 6.57
CA ASN A 255 20.18 -5.83 7.14
C ASN A 255 19.44 -4.96 6.11
N GLU A 256 19.77 -5.11 4.84
CA GLU A 256 19.19 -4.39 3.71
C GLU A 256 17.79 -4.88 3.35
N ILE A 257 17.32 -5.99 3.95
CA ILE A 257 16.02 -6.62 3.70
C ILE A 257 15.15 -6.52 4.96
N PRO A 258 14.45 -5.39 5.16
CA PRO A 258 13.59 -5.23 6.33
C PRO A 258 12.36 -6.13 6.28
N PHE A 259 12.00 -6.64 7.46
CA PHE A 259 10.73 -7.31 7.74
C PHE A 259 9.87 -6.39 8.63
N VAL A 260 8.76 -5.91 8.09
CA VAL A 260 7.80 -5.07 8.81
C VAL A 260 6.60 -5.93 9.20
N GLU A 261 6.47 -6.15 10.50
CA GLU A 261 5.43 -6.97 11.11
C GLU A 261 4.22 -6.10 11.47
N PHE A 262 3.06 -6.44 10.90
CA PHE A 262 1.77 -5.87 11.21
C PHE A 262 1.04 -6.71 12.25
N SER A 263 0.24 -6.03 13.06
CA SER A 263 -0.58 -6.66 14.10
C SER A 263 -2.07 -6.40 13.84
N ARG A 264 -2.93 -7.02 14.67
CA ARG A 264 -4.37 -6.73 14.65
C ARG A 264 -4.69 -5.26 14.96
N ASN A 265 -3.82 -4.56 15.70
CA ASN A 265 -3.97 -3.13 16.00
C ASN A 265 -3.80 -2.23 14.76
N ASP A 266 -3.15 -2.73 13.72
CA ASP A 266 -2.95 -2.03 12.45
C ASP A 266 -4.13 -2.20 11.49
N VAL A 267 -5.14 -2.98 11.85
CA VAL A 267 -6.29 -3.27 10.99
C VAL A 267 -7.20 -2.06 10.89
N VAL A 268 -7.24 -1.46 9.71
CA VAL A 268 -8.12 -0.32 9.42
C VAL A 268 -9.37 -0.82 8.71
N ARG A 269 -10.39 -1.15 9.50
CA ARG A 269 -11.70 -1.60 9.02
C ARG A 269 -12.79 -0.67 9.50
N HIS A 270 -13.90 -0.66 8.78
CA HIS A 270 -15.10 0.07 9.18
C HIS A 270 -15.54 -0.36 10.61
N PRO A 271 -15.98 0.57 11.49
CA PRO A 271 -16.35 0.25 12.87
C PRO A 271 -17.38 -0.88 12.98
N LEU A 272 -18.35 -0.95 12.07
CA LEU A 272 -19.32 -2.05 12.01
C LEU A 272 -18.65 -3.40 11.76
N VAL A 273 -17.70 -3.48 10.84
CA VAL A 273 -16.97 -4.73 10.53
C VAL A 273 -16.17 -5.18 11.75
N ARG A 274 -15.55 -4.25 12.50
CA ARG A 274 -14.87 -4.57 13.76
C ARG A 274 -15.84 -5.17 14.79
N ARG A 275 -17.04 -4.58 14.94
CA ARG A 275 -18.08 -5.10 15.83
C ARG A 275 -18.57 -6.49 15.43
N ILE A 276 -18.73 -6.74 14.12
CA ILE A 276 -19.10 -8.07 13.60
C ILE A 276 -18.00 -9.10 13.95
N ILE A 277 -16.74 -8.79 13.67
CA ILE A 277 -15.61 -9.69 13.98
C ILE A 277 -15.59 -10.02 15.49
N ALA A 278 -15.69 -8.99 16.35
CA ALA A 278 -15.70 -9.19 17.80
C ALA A 278 -16.88 -10.08 18.28
N ALA A 279 -18.04 -9.98 17.64
CA ALA A 279 -19.21 -10.81 17.97
C ALA A 279 -18.98 -12.29 17.61
N TYR A 280 -18.36 -12.57 16.46
CA TYR A 280 -17.98 -13.92 16.06
C TYR A 280 -16.89 -14.51 16.98
N GLU A 281 -15.83 -13.74 17.28
CA GLU A 281 -14.75 -14.18 18.18
C GLU A 281 -15.26 -14.51 19.60
N SER A 282 -16.21 -13.71 20.10
CA SER A 282 -16.85 -13.98 21.40
C SER A 282 -17.70 -15.25 21.38
N ALA A 283 -18.40 -15.52 20.28
CA ALA A 283 -19.21 -16.73 20.14
C ALA A 283 -18.34 -17.99 20.00
N GLU A 284 -17.22 -17.91 19.28
CA GLU A 284 -16.24 -19.01 19.17
C GLU A 284 -15.55 -19.30 20.51
N SER A 285 -15.14 -18.26 21.24
CA SER A 285 -14.52 -18.41 22.56
C SER A 285 -15.47 -18.97 23.63
N SER A 286 -16.79 -18.78 23.44
CA SER A 286 -17.82 -19.33 24.33
C SER A 286 -18.18 -20.79 24.00
N ARG A 287 -17.67 -21.32 22.89
CA ARG A 287 -17.87 -22.72 22.44
C ARG A 287 -16.66 -23.61 22.71
N ALA A 288 -15.52 -23.02 23.10
CA ALA A 288 -14.29 -23.70 23.49
C ALA A 288 -14.24 -23.86 25.01
#